data_AF-A0A496AXH9-F1
#
_entry.id   AF-A0A496AXH9-F1
#
_cell.length_a   1.000
_cell.length_b   1.000
_cell.length_c   1.000
_cell.angle_alpha   90.00
_cell.angle_beta   90.00
_cell.angle_gamma   90.00
#
_symmetry.space_group_name_H-M   'P 1'
#
loop_
_entity.id
_entity.type
_entity.pdbx_description
1 polymer ?
#
loop_
_entity_poly.entity_id
_entity_poly.type
_entity_poly.pdbx_seq_one_letter_code
_entity_poly.pdbx_strand_id
1 'polypeptide(L)'
;MNLKNLARALRCGFRLKCPKCERGPLFHRRFSMLAQCPECGMKFEREHGYFVGAMYLNYGATVCIAFPGYFLFEAFTAIPFAFNLGGWGLFSALFPVFFYRYSRSLWLSFDYMFNPK
;
A
#
# COMPACT_ATOMS: atom_id res chain seq x y z
N MET A 1 1.12 -6.42 21.91
CA MET A 1 1.55 -5.91 20.58
C MET A 1 2.58 -4.81 20.80
N ASN A 2 3.84 -4.98 20.39
CA ASN A 2 4.92 -4.04 20.74
C ASN A 2 4.96 -2.89 19.72
N LEU A 3 4.72 -1.66 20.15
CA LEU A 3 4.61 -0.46 19.29
C LEU A 3 5.87 -0.26 18.41
N LYS A 4 7.03 -0.69 18.90
CA LYS A 4 8.32 -0.65 18.18
C LYS A 4 8.32 -1.55 16.93
N ASN A 5 7.66 -2.70 16.98
CA ASN A 5 7.60 -3.63 15.86
C ASN A 5 6.66 -3.12 14.76
N LEU A 6 5.56 -2.48 15.16
CA LEU A 6 4.63 -1.85 14.22
C LEU A 6 5.30 -0.68 13.48
N ALA A 7 6.00 0.20 14.20
CA ALA A 7 6.74 1.30 13.59
C ALA A 7 7.82 0.82 12.61
N ARG A 8 8.48 -0.30 12.94
CA ARG A 8 9.46 -0.96 12.06
C ARG A 8 8.82 -1.51 10.79
N ALA A 9 7.69 -2.21 10.91
CA ALA A 9 6.94 -2.75 9.79
C ALA A 9 6.42 -1.66 8.85
N LEU A 10 5.85 -0.59 9.40
CA LEU A 10 5.41 0.58 8.61
C LEU A 10 6.59 1.23 7.90
N ARG A 11 7.72 1.43 8.59
CA ARG A 11 8.94 1.99 7.99
C ARG A 11 9.44 1.14 6.82
N CYS A 12 9.46 -0.18 6.96
CA CYS A 12 9.85 -1.09 5.89
C CYS A 12 8.86 -1.06 4.72
N GLY A 13 7.56 -1.04 5.03
CA GLY A 13 6.47 -0.90 4.06
C GLY A 13 6.60 0.36 3.20
N PHE A 14 6.82 1.52 3.83
CA PHE A 14 7.01 2.79 3.11
C PHE A 14 8.34 2.86 2.35
N ARG A 15 9.39 2.21 2.85
CA ARG A 15 10.71 2.15 2.19
C ARG A 15 10.81 1.05 1.13
N LEU A 16 9.76 0.25 0.92
CA LEU A 16 9.75 -0.88 -0.01
C LEU A 16 10.91 -1.85 0.23
N LYS A 17 11.23 -2.11 1.52
CA LYS A 17 12.29 -3.03 1.94
C LYS A 17 11.73 -4.28 2.62
N CYS A 18 12.45 -5.39 2.46
CA CYS A 18 12.10 -6.67 3.06
C CYS A 18 11.93 -6.54 4.59
N PRO A 19 10.82 -6.98 5.19
CA PRO A 19 10.57 -6.84 6.62
C PRO A 19 11.46 -7.74 7.49
N LYS A 20 12.04 -8.81 6.91
CA LYS A 20 12.95 -9.73 7.60
C LYS A 20 14.37 -9.19 7.74
N CYS A 21 14.96 -8.71 6.66
CA CYS A 21 16.37 -8.26 6.63
C CYS A 21 16.55 -6.74 6.57
N GLU A 22 15.51 -5.97 6.24
CA GLU A 22 15.50 -4.50 6.09
C GLU A 22 16.50 -3.93 5.07
N ARG A 23 17.14 -4.79 4.28
CA ARG A 23 18.16 -4.43 3.29
C ARG A 23 17.66 -4.67 1.88
N GLY A 24 17.14 -5.87 1.62
CA GLY A 24 16.72 -6.27 0.29
C GLY A 24 15.51 -5.48 -0.25
N PRO A 25 15.53 -5.06 -1.52
CA PRO A 25 14.39 -4.40 -2.15
C PRO A 25 13.25 -5.41 -2.40
N LEU A 26 11.98 -4.97 -2.30
CA LEU A 26 10.84 -5.80 -2.74
C LEU A 26 10.64 -5.80 -4.26
N PHE A 27 11.05 -4.71 -4.92
CA PHE A 27 10.71 -4.44 -6.31
C PHE A 27 11.99 -4.19 -7.12
N HIS A 28 12.14 -4.90 -8.25
CA HIS A 28 13.23 -4.68 -9.19
C HIS A 28 12.94 -3.49 -10.13
N ARG A 29 11.66 -3.29 -10.49
CA ARG A 29 11.18 -2.13 -11.26
C ARG A 29 9.96 -1.54 -10.56
N ARG A 30 9.47 -0.39 -11.04
CA ARG A 30 8.27 0.28 -10.48
C ARG A 30 7.06 -0.65 -10.34
N PHE A 31 6.84 -1.59 -11.24
CA PHE A 31 5.70 -2.51 -11.18
C PHE A 31 6.09 -4.00 -11.16
N SER A 32 7.39 -4.31 -11.07
CA SER A 32 7.87 -5.70 -11.04
C SER A 32 8.39 -6.03 -9.66
N MET A 33 7.59 -6.83 -8.95
CA MET A 33 7.93 -7.37 -7.63
C MET A 33 8.83 -8.60 -7.80
N LEU A 34 9.85 -8.71 -6.96
CA LEU A 34 10.69 -9.90 -6.93
C LEU A 34 9.91 -11.09 -6.35
N ALA A 35 10.24 -12.31 -6.73
CA ALA A 35 9.65 -13.51 -6.13
C ALA A 35 10.18 -13.74 -4.70
N GLN A 36 11.46 -13.41 -4.49
CA GLN A 36 12.16 -13.58 -3.22
C GLN A 36 13.15 -12.44 -2.97
N CYS A 37 13.46 -12.21 -1.69
CA CYS A 37 14.47 -11.26 -1.28
C CYS A 37 15.88 -11.72 -1.73
N PRO A 38 16.66 -10.87 -2.42
CA PRO A 38 18.01 -11.24 -2.88
C PRO A 38 19.02 -11.38 -1.74
N GLU A 39 18.77 -10.75 -0.59
CA GLU A 39 19.69 -10.73 0.56
C GLU A 39 19.46 -11.90 1.53
N CYS A 40 18.19 -12.26 1.79
CA CYS A 40 17.84 -13.26 2.81
C CYS A 40 17.04 -14.45 2.29
N GLY A 41 16.74 -14.50 0.99
CA GLY A 41 16.01 -15.60 0.35
C GLY A 41 14.54 -15.73 0.74
N MET A 42 13.98 -14.79 1.51
CA MET A 42 12.56 -14.80 1.89
C MET A 42 11.66 -14.70 0.66
N LYS A 43 10.79 -15.68 0.43
CA LYS A 43 9.74 -15.60 -0.60
C LYS A 43 8.72 -14.54 -0.20
N PHE A 44 8.44 -13.59 -1.10
CA PHE A 44 7.47 -12.53 -0.84
C PHE A 44 6.03 -12.98 -1.09
N GLU A 45 5.81 -13.85 -2.08
CA GLU A 45 4.53 -14.51 -2.31
C GLU A 45 4.65 -15.95 -1.79
N ARG A 46 4.06 -16.21 -0.62
CA ARG A 46 4.10 -17.53 0.03
C ARG A 46 3.01 -18.46 -0.52
N GLU A 47 1.83 -17.90 -0.79
CA GLU A 47 0.64 -18.62 -1.22
C GLU A 47 -0.04 -17.89 -2.39
N HIS A 48 -0.76 -18.63 -3.23
CA HIS A 48 -1.57 -18.02 -4.28
C HIS A 48 -2.65 -17.14 -3.64
N GLY A 49 -2.73 -15.89 -4.09
CA GLY A 49 -3.69 -14.93 -3.53
C GLY A 49 -3.21 -14.22 -2.26
N TYR A 50 -1.94 -14.37 -1.86
CA TYR A 50 -1.38 -13.68 -0.70
C TYR A 50 -1.60 -12.15 -0.71
N PHE A 51 -1.62 -11.54 -1.91
CA PHE A 51 -1.83 -10.10 -2.08
C PHE A 51 -3.30 -9.65 -2.12
N VAL A 52 -4.27 -10.53 -1.85
CA VAL A 52 -5.68 -10.13 -1.74
C VAL A 52 -5.86 -9.12 -0.60
N GLY A 53 -5.17 -9.30 0.54
CA GLY A 53 -5.18 -8.31 1.62
C GLY A 53 -4.56 -6.97 1.23
N ALA A 54 -3.50 -7.00 0.41
CA ALA A 54 -2.93 -5.78 -0.17
C ALA A 54 -3.91 -5.08 -1.12
N MET A 55 -4.79 -5.80 -1.81
CA MET A 55 -5.85 -5.19 -2.62
C MET A 55 -6.86 -4.44 -1.73
N TYR A 56 -7.30 -5.06 -0.63
CA TYR A 56 -8.19 -4.41 0.32
C TYR A 56 -7.57 -3.19 1.00
N LEU A 57 -6.28 -3.24 1.36
CA LEU A 57 -5.57 -2.07 1.88
C LEU A 57 -5.52 -0.93 0.87
N ASN A 58 -5.32 -1.23 -0.42
CA ASN A 58 -5.25 -0.23 -1.48
C ASN A 58 -6.62 0.41 -1.74
N TYR A 59 -7.65 -0.42 -1.83
CA TYR A 59 -9.04 0.02 -1.98
C TYR A 59 -9.49 0.85 -0.78
N GLY A 60 -9.28 0.34 0.44
CA GLY A 60 -9.62 1.03 1.67
C GLY A 60 -8.94 2.39 1.79
N ALA A 61 -7.64 2.48 1.50
CA ALA A 61 -6.93 3.75 1.48
C ALA A 61 -7.53 4.73 0.45
N THR A 62 -7.89 4.24 -0.73
CA THR A 62 -8.48 5.07 -1.79
C THR A 62 -9.84 5.63 -1.34
N VAL A 63 -10.74 4.77 -0.83
CA VAL A 63 -12.08 5.18 -0.40
C VAL A 63 -12.01 6.10 0.81
N CYS A 64 -11.18 5.77 1.81
CA CYS A 64 -11.02 6.59 3.01
C CYS A 64 -10.42 7.97 2.74
N ILE A 65 -9.77 8.18 1.60
CA ILE A 65 -9.28 9.50 1.18
C ILE A 65 -10.29 10.18 0.27
N ALA A 66 -10.76 9.47 -0.77
CA ALA A 66 -11.61 10.04 -1.81
C ALA A 66 -13.00 10.42 -1.29
N PHE A 67 -13.61 9.57 -0.46
CA PHE A 67 -14.97 9.80 0.02
C PHE A 67 -15.06 11.04 0.93
N PRO A 68 -14.35 11.13 2.07
CA PRO A 68 -14.40 12.34 2.89
C PRO A 68 -13.79 13.54 2.17
N GLY A 69 -12.75 13.34 1.34
CA GLY A 69 -12.14 14.40 0.55
C GLY A 69 -13.14 15.08 -0.39
N TYR A 70 -14.00 14.29 -1.05
CA TYR A 70 -15.07 14.80 -1.90
C TYR A 70 -16.03 15.71 -1.13
N PHE A 71 -16.58 15.22 0.00
CA PHE A 71 -17.54 16.00 0.79
C PHE A 71 -16.91 17.24 1.44
N LEU A 72 -15.65 17.15 1.86
CA LEU A 72 -14.92 18.31 2.39
C LEU A 72 -14.72 19.36 1.28
N PHE A 73 -14.28 18.96 0.09
CA PHE A 73 -14.13 19.91 -1.02
C PHE A 73 -15.47 20.55 -1.41
N GLU A 74 -16.55 19.78 -1.48
CA GLU A 74 -17.89 20.28 -1.76
C GLU A 74 -18.37 21.27 -0.68
N ALA A 75 -18.05 21.01 0.59
CA ALA A 75 -18.47 21.86 1.71
C ALA A 75 -17.72 23.19 1.78
N PHE A 76 -16.44 23.22 1.36
CA PHE A 76 -15.58 24.41 1.50
C PHE A 76 -15.31 25.16 0.19
N THR A 77 -15.73 24.63 -0.96
CA THR A 77 -15.48 25.24 -2.27
C THR A 77 -16.74 25.30 -3.12
N ALA A 78 -16.88 26.37 -3.93
CA ALA A 78 -17.99 26.54 -4.87
C ALA A 78 -17.66 26.03 -6.28
N ILE A 79 -16.86 24.96 -6.37
CA ILE A 79 -16.45 24.37 -7.65
C ILE A 79 -17.66 23.69 -8.29
N PRO A 80 -17.84 23.76 -9.62
CA PRO A 80 -18.92 23.04 -10.29
C PRO A 80 -18.86 21.53 -10.00
N PHE A 81 -20.02 20.93 -9.70
CA PHE A 81 -20.16 19.50 -9.39
C PHE A 81 -19.40 18.59 -10.35
N ALA A 82 -19.52 18.83 -11.66
CA ALA A 82 -18.85 18.03 -12.69
C ALA A 82 -17.32 18.06 -12.57
N PHE A 83 -16.73 19.20 -12.18
CA PHE A 83 -15.29 19.36 -12.03
C PHE A 83 -14.80 18.71 -10.73
N ASN A 84 -15.55 18.84 -9.63
CA ASN A 84 -15.25 18.17 -8.37
C ASN A 84 -15.33 16.63 -8.54
N LEU A 85 -16.41 16.13 -9.12
CA LEU A 85 -16.60 14.71 -9.40
C LEU A 85 -15.54 14.17 -10.37
N GLY A 86 -15.22 14.91 -11.44
CA GLY A 86 -14.17 14.54 -12.40
C GLY A 86 -12.80 14.47 -11.74
N GLY A 87 -12.46 15.43 -10.88
CA GLY A 87 -11.20 15.46 -10.12
C GLY A 87 -11.06 14.27 -9.18
N TRP A 88 -12.08 13.98 -8.37
CA TRP A 88 -12.06 12.83 -7.45
C TRP A 88 -12.17 11.48 -8.18
N GLY A 89 -12.86 11.43 -9.31
CA GLY A 89 -12.88 10.26 -10.20
C GLY A 89 -11.49 9.96 -10.76
N LEU A 90 -10.79 10.98 -11.26
CA LEU A 90 -9.42 10.85 -11.74
C LEU A 90 -8.45 10.45 -10.62
N PHE A 91 -8.58 11.07 -9.44
CA PHE A 91 -7.81 10.68 -8.25
C PHE A 91 -8.03 9.21 -7.90
N SER A 92 -9.28 8.76 -7.90
CA SER A 92 -9.63 7.36 -7.57
C SER A 92 -9.12 6.36 -8.60
N ALA A 93 -8.88 6.77 -9.85
CA ALA A 93 -8.25 5.93 -10.87
C ALA A 93 -6.72 5.88 -10.72
N LEU A 94 -6.08 7.03 -10.44
CA LEU A 94 -4.62 7.13 -10.41
C LEU A 94 -4.01 6.68 -9.07
N PHE A 95 -4.63 7.05 -7.95
CA PHE A 95 -4.10 6.78 -6.62
C PHE A 95 -3.85 5.29 -6.35
N PRO A 96 -4.79 4.35 -6.66
CA PRO A 96 -4.54 2.91 -6.56
C PRO A 96 -3.30 2.43 -7.28
N VAL A 97 -3.05 2.95 -8.50
CA VAL A 97 -1.91 2.56 -9.36
C VAL A 97 -0.59 2.97 -8.71
N PHE A 98 -0.51 4.19 -8.17
CA PHE A 98 0.67 4.64 -7.44
C PHE A 98 0.83 3.93 -6.09
N PHE A 99 -0.27 3.73 -5.36
CA PHE A 99 -0.29 3.16 -4.02
C PHE A 99 -0.15 1.63 -4.01
N TYR A 100 -0.31 0.96 -5.16
CA TYR A 100 -0.22 -0.50 -5.29
C TYR A 100 1.06 -1.09 -4.68
N ARG A 101 2.21 -0.45 -4.94
CA ARG A 101 3.51 -0.91 -4.42
C ARG A 101 3.58 -0.85 -2.91
N TYR A 102 3.10 0.26 -2.36
CA TYR A 102 3.07 0.50 -0.92
C TYR A 102 2.11 -0.46 -0.25
N SER A 103 0.95 -0.70 -0.85
CA SER A 103 -0.03 -1.63 -0.32
C SER A 103 0.52 -3.05 -0.20
N ARG A 104 1.20 -3.56 -1.25
CA ARG A 104 1.87 -4.87 -1.19
C ARG A 104 2.97 -4.93 -0.14
N SER A 105 3.78 -3.87 -0.03
CA SER A 105 4.86 -3.81 0.94
C SER A 105 4.37 -3.69 2.38
N LEU A 106 3.29 -2.94 2.62
CA LEU A 106 2.65 -2.79 3.92
C LEU A 106 1.98 -4.10 4.33
N TRP A 107 1.25 -4.75 3.44
CA TRP A 107 0.65 -6.06 3.69
C TRP A 107 1.72 -7.10 4.05
N LEU A 108 2.80 -7.21 3.27
CA LEU A 108 3.90 -8.14 3.57
C LEU A 108 4.53 -7.84 4.94
N SER A 109 4.76 -6.56 5.25
CA SER A 109 5.36 -6.17 6.54
C SER A 109 4.43 -6.45 7.72
N PHE A 110 3.12 -6.25 7.53
CA PHE A 110 2.09 -6.52 8.53
C PHE A 110 1.94 -8.02 8.76
N ASP A 111 1.76 -8.81 7.70
CA ASP A 111 1.65 -10.26 7.80
C ASP A 111 2.90 -10.90 8.39
N TYR A 112 4.10 -10.41 8.04
CA TYR A 112 5.35 -10.87 8.65
C TYR A 112 5.38 -10.68 10.19
N MET A 113 4.68 -9.68 10.73
CA MET A 113 4.58 -9.51 12.19
C MET A 113 3.76 -10.62 12.85
N PHE A 114 2.73 -11.14 12.18
CA PHE A 114 1.89 -12.21 12.69
C PHE A 114 2.48 -13.58 12.39
N ASN A 115 3.06 -13.75 11.21
CA ASN A 115 3.63 -14.99 10.73
C ASN A 115 5.03 -14.77 10.12
N PRO A 116 6.09 -14.74 10.95
CA PRO A 116 7.46 -14.45 10.51
C PRO A 116 8.16 -15.61 9.76
N LYS A 117 7.43 -16.64 9.34
CA LYS A 117 8.00 -17.84 8.69
C LYS A 117 8.56 -17.59 7.29
#